data_AF-A0A3A8SQY6-F1
#
_entry.id   AF-A0A3A8SQY6-F1
#
_cell.length_a   1.000
_cell.length_b   1.000
_cell.length_c   1.000
_cell.angle_alpha   90.00
_cell.angle_beta   90.00
_cell.angle_gamma   90.00
#
_symmetry.space_group_name_H-M   'P 1'
#
loop_
_entity.id
_entity.type
_entity.pdbx_description
1 polymer ?
#
loop_
_entity_poly.entity_id
_entity_poly.type
_entity_poly.pdbx_seq_one_letter_code
_entity_poly.pdbx_strand_id
1 'polypeptide(L)'
;MTITITATANGCLTPPTGTYPNPVKNGDFIITGTGPNAIVVGEGVDEEVRWTFDFNADPAYQFFTQAQGLTSAVLTLTLTPKNQLVTTDMVVLDVPGFDAIRAPIMTLPVNVTSTIRIDLLAQPSYTAGAILAALAAGKGRVPMRYANDSIVSSAKNAAVRIFQSGSIVFSAMHTQ
;
A
#
# COMPACT_ATOMS: atom_id res chain seq x y z
N MET A 1 -20.49 12.08 9.45
CA MET A 1 -19.29 12.68 8.80
C MET A 1 -18.35 11.56 8.42
N THR A 2 -17.63 11.66 7.30
CA THR A 2 -16.65 10.65 6.86
C THR A 2 -15.27 11.27 6.93
N ILE A 3 -14.28 10.52 7.41
CA ILE A 3 -12.88 10.94 7.33
C ILE A 3 -12.14 10.02 6.39
N THR A 4 -11.36 10.63 5.52
CA THR A 4 -10.43 9.96 4.63
C THR A 4 -9.04 10.44 4.94
N ILE A 5 -8.10 9.52 5.05
CA ILE A 5 -6.67 9.81 5.05
C ILE A 5 -6.04 9.20 3.81
N THR A 6 -5.04 9.88 3.27
CA THR A 6 -4.33 9.46 2.07
C THR A 6 -2.84 9.56 2.27
N ALA A 7 -2.11 8.61 1.70
CA ALA A 7 -0.67 8.64 1.60
C ALA A 7 -0.26 8.20 0.19
N THR A 8 0.77 8.82 -0.36
CA THR A 8 1.26 8.56 -1.71
C THR A 8 2.78 8.39 -1.68
N ALA A 9 3.28 7.43 -2.45
CA ALA A 9 4.68 7.27 -2.79
C ALA A 9 4.83 7.42 -4.32
N ASN A 10 5.76 8.27 -4.74
CA ASN A 10 5.96 8.63 -6.13
C ASN A 10 7.35 8.21 -6.61
N GLY A 11 7.42 7.73 -7.84
CA GLY A 11 8.65 7.42 -8.55
C GLY A 11 8.56 7.89 -9.99
N CYS A 12 9.44 7.35 -10.82
CA CYS A 12 9.48 7.56 -12.27
C CYS A 12 9.16 6.26 -13.02
N LEU A 13 8.64 6.37 -14.24
CA LEU A 13 8.46 5.25 -15.17
C LEU A 13 9.78 4.72 -15.74
N THR A 14 10.84 5.52 -15.66
CA THR A 14 12.21 5.16 -16.04
C THR A 14 13.11 5.38 -14.84
N PRO A 15 13.15 4.42 -13.89
CA PRO A 15 14.08 4.47 -12.77
C PRO A 15 15.52 4.58 -13.26
N PRO A 16 16.43 5.20 -12.49
CA PRO A 16 17.86 4.97 -12.71
C PRO A 16 18.16 3.48 -12.55
N THR A 17 19.22 3.01 -13.19
CA THR A 17 19.71 1.64 -13.06
C THR A 17 21.05 1.58 -12.34
N GLY A 18 21.34 0.45 -11.71
CA GLY A 18 22.59 0.18 -11.02
C GLY A 18 22.95 -1.30 -11.08
N THR A 19 24.15 -1.65 -10.60
CA THR A 19 24.62 -3.04 -10.55
C THR A 19 24.32 -3.67 -9.19
N TYR A 20 23.75 -4.88 -9.22
CA TYR A 20 23.53 -5.69 -8.01
C TYR A 20 24.85 -5.92 -7.26
N PRO A 21 24.89 -5.90 -5.91
CA PRO A 21 23.75 -5.85 -4.98
C PRO A 21 23.34 -4.42 -4.55
N ASN A 22 23.84 -3.39 -5.21
CA ASN A 22 23.60 -2.02 -4.75
C ASN A 22 22.14 -1.61 -4.99
N PRO A 23 21.43 -1.10 -3.96
CA PRO A 23 20.08 -0.60 -4.13
C PRO A 23 20.07 0.66 -4.99
N VAL A 24 18.94 0.87 -5.67
CA VAL A 24 18.70 2.07 -6.47
C VAL A 24 17.46 2.79 -5.95
N LYS A 25 17.47 4.13 -6.00
CA LYS A 25 16.36 4.97 -5.56
C LYS A 25 15.54 5.44 -6.76
N ASN A 26 14.22 5.29 -6.68
CA ASN A 26 13.27 5.82 -7.65
C ASN A 26 12.23 6.69 -6.93
N GLY A 27 12.56 7.95 -6.67
CA GLY A 27 11.71 8.83 -5.84
C GLY A 27 11.59 8.28 -4.41
N ASP A 28 10.37 7.96 -3.98
CA ASP A 28 10.06 7.42 -2.66
C ASP A 28 10.36 5.91 -2.53
N PHE A 29 10.66 5.25 -3.65
CA PHE A 29 10.93 3.81 -3.70
C PHE A 29 12.42 3.49 -3.53
N ILE A 30 12.70 2.42 -2.78
CA ILE A 30 14.00 1.75 -2.74
C ILE A 30 13.87 0.43 -3.49
N ILE A 31 14.72 0.22 -4.49
CA ILE A 31 14.74 -0.96 -5.35
C ILE A 31 15.98 -1.78 -5.03
N THR A 32 15.81 -3.09 -4.84
CA THR A 32 16.89 -4.07 -4.62
C THR A 32 16.65 -5.29 -5.51
N GLY A 33 17.67 -6.08 -5.84
CA GLY A 33 17.47 -7.35 -6.55
C GLY A 33 16.94 -8.47 -5.63
N THR A 34 16.12 -9.39 -6.15
CA THR A 34 15.50 -10.51 -5.39
C THR A 34 16.39 -11.73 -5.20
N GLY A 35 17.66 -11.69 -5.65
CA GLY A 35 18.60 -12.78 -5.45
C GLY A 35 19.85 -12.67 -6.33
N PRO A 36 20.70 -13.71 -6.35
CA PRO A 36 21.97 -13.70 -7.10
C PRO A 36 21.78 -13.67 -8.62
N ASN A 37 20.57 -13.91 -9.12
CA ASN A 37 20.25 -13.82 -10.54
C ASN A 37 20.04 -12.36 -11.00
N ALA A 38 19.79 -11.43 -10.08
CA ALA A 38 19.70 -10.03 -10.41
C ALA A 38 21.08 -9.49 -10.79
N ILE A 39 21.22 -8.95 -11.99
CA ILE A 39 22.46 -8.35 -12.49
C ILE A 39 22.35 -6.83 -12.42
N VAL A 40 21.21 -6.31 -12.86
CA VAL A 40 20.87 -4.89 -12.88
C VAL A 40 19.70 -4.65 -11.92
N VAL A 41 19.70 -3.49 -11.26
CA VAL A 41 18.66 -3.04 -10.33
C VAL A 41 18.06 -1.74 -10.89
N GLY A 42 16.74 -1.60 -10.85
CA GLY A 42 15.97 -0.49 -11.41
C GLY A 42 15.40 -0.73 -12.82
N GLU A 43 15.62 -1.91 -13.42
CA GLU A 43 15.10 -2.26 -14.75
C GLU A 43 13.72 -2.91 -14.73
N GLY A 44 13.25 -3.34 -13.56
CA GLY A 44 11.95 -3.98 -13.35
C GLY A 44 11.95 -5.48 -13.63
N VAL A 45 13.08 -6.17 -13.46
CA VAL A 45 13.23 -7.63 -13.60
C VAL A 45 13.93 -8.17 -12.36
N ASP A 46 13.40 -9.23 -11.76
CA ASP A 46 13.97 -9.84 -10.55
C ASP A 46 14.25 -8.81 -9.42
N GLU A 47 13.29 -7.91 -9.15
CA GLU A 47 13.45 -6.79 -8.23
C GLU A 47 12.45 -6.77 -7.08
N GLU A 48 12.89 -6.29 -5.93
CA GLU A 48 12.06 -5.98 -4.78
C GLU A 48 12.02 -4.45 -4.63
N VAL A 49 10.81 -3.89 -4.59
CA VAL A 49 10.57 -2.46 -4.42
C VAL A 49 9.90 -2.23 -3.08
N ARG A 50 10.55 -1.45 -2.21
CA ARG A 50 10.02 -1.08 -0.90
C ARG A 50 9.70 0.40 -0.83
N TRP A 51 8.61 0.74 -0.14
CA TRP A 51 8.26 2.11 0.22
C TRP A 51 7.52 2.14 1.54
N THR A 52 7.22 3.34 2.03
CA THR A 52 6.41 3.53 3.23
C THR A 52 5.35 4.58 2.95
N PHE A 53 4.10 4.25 3.23
CA PHE A 53 3.03 5.24 3.27
C PHE A 53 3.11 6.01 4.59
N ASP A 54 3.40 7.31 4.53
CA ASP A 54 3.37 8.20 5.69
C ASP A 54 2.06 9.00 5.70
N PHE A 55 1.13 8.61 6.57
CA PHE A 55 -0.15 9.30 6.74
C PHE A 55 -0.06 10.52 7.66
N ASN A 56 1.07 10.76 8.35
CA ASN A 56 1.21 11.92 9.24
C ASN A 56 1.13 13.26 8.51
N ALA A 57 1.38 13.27 7.20
CA ALA A 57 1.24 14.44 6.35
C ALA A 57 -0.22 14.77 6.01
N ASP A 58 -1.16 13.83 6.21
CA ASP A 58 -2.57 14.08 5.97
C ASP A 58 -3.19 14.87 7.13
N PRO A 59 -3.77 16.07 6.90
CA PRO A 59 -4.34 16.90 7.97
C PRO A 59 -5.44 16.21 8.76
N ALA A 60 -6.10 15.22 8.17
CA ALA A 60 -7.17 14.46 8.80
C ALA A 60 -6.66 13.29 9.66
N TYR A 61 -5.36 12.97 9.61
CA TYR A 61 -4.77 11.85 10.34
C TYR A 61 -4.91 11.97 11.86
N GLN A 62 -4.78 13.18 12.41
CA GLN A 62 -4.98 13.43 13.86
C GLN A 62 -6.38 13.02 14.34
N PHE A 63 -7.36 13.00 13.44
CA PHE A 63 -8.71 12.59 13.74
C PHE A 63 -8.93 11.10 13.44
N PHE A 64 -8.00 10.40 12.78
CA PHE A 64 -8.14 9.01 12.36
C PHE A 64 -7.75 8.03 13.48
N THR A 65 -8.67 7.78 14.42
CA THR A 65 -8.42 6.91 15.59
C THR A 65 -8.91 5.47 15.39
N GLN A 66 -8.27 4.50 16.06
CA GLN A 66 -8.65 3.07 15.99
C GLN A 66 -10.08 2.79 16.47
N ALA A 67 -10.58 3.58 17.43
CA ALA A 67 -11.87 3.35 18.08
C ALA A 67 -13.09 3.43 17.13
N GLN A 68 -12.90 3.96 15.92
CA GLN A 68 -14.00 4.33 15.02
C GLN A 68 -14.11 3.41 13.80
N GLY A 69 -13.26 2.37 13.72
CA GLY A 69 -13.27 1.38 12.65
C GLY A 69 -12.77 1.91 11.29
N LEU A 70 -12.57 0.97 10.36
CA LEU A 70 -12.13 1.23 8.98
C LEU A 70 -13.19 0.64 8.05
N THR A 71 -13.74 1.47 7.16
CA THR A 71 -14.85 1.07 6.27
C THR A 71 -14.41 0.89 4.82
N SER A 72 -13.25 1.44 4.44
CA SER A 72 -12.63 1.20 3.14
C SER A 72 -11.12 1.42 3.24
N ALA A 73 -10.34 0.62 2.52
CA ALA A 73 -8.92 0.85 2.30
C ALA A 73 -8.55 0.42 0.89
N VAL A 74 -8.17 1.38 0.06
CA VAL A 74 -7.90 1.16 -1.36
C VAL A 74 -6.46 1.48 -1.67
N LEU A 75 -5.72 0.48 -2.13
CA LEU A 75 -4.39 0.62 -2.69
C LEU A 75 -4.50 0.82 -4.21
N THR A 76 -3.96 1.93 -4.70
CA THR A 76 -3.80 2.20 -6.13
C THR A 76 -2.32 2.06 -6.48
N LEU A 77 -1.99 1.27 -7.50
CA LEU A 77 -0.62 1.08 -7.98
C LEU A 77 -0.55 1.39 -9.48
N THR A 78 0.53 2.04 -9.90
CA THR A 78 0.89 2.18 -11.31
C THR A 78 2.13 1.34 -11.58
N LEU A 79 1.97 0.32 -12.42
CA LEU A 79 2.94 -0.74 -12.67
C LEU A 79 3.23 -0.87 -14.16
N THR A 80 4.48 -1.20 -14.49
CA THR A 80 4.89 -1.57 -15.85
C THR A 80 5.63 -2.91 -15.79
N PRO A 81 4.92 -4.04 -15.98
CA PRO A 81 5.56 -5.35 -16.03
C PRO A 81 6.56 -5.46 -17.18
N LYS A 82 7.68 -6.14 -16.96
CA LYS A 82 8.78 -6.22 -17.95
C LYS A 82 8.90 -7.57 -18.63
N ASN A 83 8.37 -8.62 -18.03
CA ASN A 83 8.38 -9.94 -18.61
C ASN A 83 7.14 -10.76 -18.18
N GLN A 84 7.01 -11.97 -18.72
CA GLN A 84 5.86 -12.86 -18.47
C GLN A 84 5.84 -13.46 -17.05
N LEU A 85 6.91 -13.29 -16.27
CA LEU A 85 6.98 -13.71 -14.87
C LEU A 85 6.24 -12.73 -13.94
N VAL A 86 5.55 -11.72 -14.49
CA VAL A 86 4.51 -10.93 -13.78
C VAL A 86 3.47 -11.82 -13.06
N THR A 87 3.30 -13.06 -13.52
CA THR A 87 2.48 -14.08 -12.85
C THR A 87 2.99 -14.50 -11.47
N THR A 88 4.24 -14.17 -11.14
CA THR A 88 4.85 -14.41 -9.83
C THR A 88 4.85 -13.16 -8.94
N ASP A 89 4.57 -11.98 -9.52
CA ASP A 89 4.57 -10.71 -8.81
C ASP A 89 3.56 -10.69 -7.66
N MET A 90 3.91 -9.91 -6.65
CA MET A 90 3.06 -9.70 -5.49
C MET A 90 3.28 -8.33 -4.87
N VAL A 91 2.25 -7.84 -4.18
CA VAL A 91 2.34 -6.70 -3.27
C VAL A 91 1.89 -7.12 -1.87
N VAL A 92 2.52 -6.58 -0.83
CA VAL A 92 2.20 -6.91 0.55
C VAL A 92 2.47 -5.73 1.48
N LEU A 93 1.65 -5.61 2.54
CA LEU A 93 2.03 -4.82 3.71
C LEU A 93 3.25 -5.48 4.36
N ASP A 94 4.37 -4.77 4.42
CA ASP A 94 5.67 -5.33 4.84
C ASP A 94 5.80 -5.36 6.37
N VAL A 95 4.80 -5.94 7.01
CA VAL A 95 4.72 -6.20 8.45
C VAL A 95 4.09 -7.59 8.68
N PRO A 96 4.33 -8.23 9.84
CA PRO A 96 3.78 -9.55 10.12
C PRO A 96 2.24 -9.59 10.05
N GLY A 97 1.70 -10.72 9.57
CA GLY A 97 0.26 -11.01 9.59
C GLY A 97 -0.51 -10.64 8.32
N PHE A 98 0.18 -10.19 7.27
CA PHE A 98 -0.43 -9.92 5.96
C PHE A 98 0.08 -10.88 4.89
N ASP A 99 -0.83 -11.40 4.08
CA ASP A 99 -0.49 -12.25 2.95
C ASP A 99 -0.19 -11.42 1.70
N ALA A 100 0.56 -12.04 0.80
CA ALA A 100 0.85 -11.50 -0.53
C ALA A 100 -0.44 -11.38 -1.36
N ILE A 101 -0.68 -10.18 -1.89
CA ILE A 101 -1.74 -9.90 -2.85
C ILE A 101 -1.17 -10.05 -4.26
N ARG A 102 -1.78 -10.93 -5.07
CA ARG A 102 -1.32 -11.23 -6.43
C ARG A 102 -2.30 -10.79 -7.52
N ALA A 103 -3.60 -10.85 -7.26
CA ALA A 103 -4.61 -10.30 -8.16
C ALA A 103 -4.85 -8.82 -7.82
N PRO A 104 -5.01 -7.92 -8.81
CA PRO A 104 -5.07 -8.16 -10.25
C PRO A 104 -3.71 -8.05 -10.98
N ILE A 105 -2.58 -8.07 -10.26
CA ILE A 105 -1.24 -7.84 -10.81
C ILE A 105 -0.86 -8.88 -11.87
N MET A 106 -1.09 -10.17 -11.59
CA MET A 106 -0.66 -11.29 -12.45
C MET A 106 -1.26 -11.30 -13.87
N THR A 107 -2.29 -10.50 -14.12
CA THR A 107 -2.96 -10.40 -15.43
C THR A 107 -2.55 -9.16 -16.21
N LEU A 108 -1.61 -8.36 -15.70
CA LEU A 108 -1.20 -7.12 -16.35
C LEU A 108 -0.40 -7.39 -17.64
N PRO A 109 -0.66 -6.63 -18.71
CA PRO A 109 0.08 -6.76 -19.94
C PRO A 109 1.55 -6.33 -19.78
N VAL A 110 2.45 -7.13 -20.36
CA VAL A 110 3.89 -6.86 -20.39
C VAL A 110 4.19 -5.61 -21.23
N ASN A 111 5.11 -4.77 -20.74
CA ASN A 111 5.54 -3.50 -21.33
C ASN A 111 4.43 -2.45 -21.47
N VAL A 112 3.31 -2.63 -20.77
CA VAL A 112 2.21 -1.66 -20.75
C VAL A 112 2.04 -1.13 -19.33
N THR A 113 2.15 0.19 -19.20
CA THR A 113 1.93 0.87 -17.92
C THR A 113 0.45 0.85 -17.59
N SER A 114 0.09 0.21 -16.48
CA SER A 114 -1.28 0.02 -16.04
C SER A 114 -1.48 0.58 -14.64
N THR A 115 -2.64 1.19 -14.37
CA THR A 115 -3.03 1.59 -13.02
C THR A 115 -4.13 0.68 -12.51
N ILE A 116 -3.86 -0.02 -11.41
CA ILE A 116 -4.80 -0.93 -10.77
C ILE A 116 -5.26 -0.38 -9.43
N ARG A 117 -6.44 -0.83 -9.00
CA ARG A 117 -6.99 -0.56 -7.67
C ARG A 117 -7.26 -1.89 -6.99
N ILE A 118 -6.81 -1.99 -5.74
CA ILE A 118 -6.96 -3.15 -4.89
C ILE A 118 -7.74 -2.69 -3.67
N ASP A 119 -8.92 -3.27 -3.46
CA ASP A 119 -9.60 -3.17 -2.17
C ASP A 119 -8.86 -4.09 -1.20
N LEU A 120 -8.19 -3.47 -0.22
CA LEU A 120 -7.46 -4.20 0.80
C LEU A 120 -8.43 -4.96 1.71
N LEU A 121 -9.59 -4.40 2.05
CA LEU A 121 -10.55 -5.07 2.93
C LEU A 121 -11.21 -6.30 2.30
N ALA A 122 -11.10 -6.45 0.98
CA ALA A 122 -11.51 -7.65 0.27
C ALA A 122 -10.49 -8.80 0.34
N GLN A 123 -9.29 -8.57 0.89
CA GLN A 123 -8.24 -9.58 0.99
C GLN A 123 -8.31 -10.31 2.35
N PRO A 124 -8.12 -11.64 2.40
CA PRO A 124 -8.37 -12.45 3.59
C PRO A 124 -7.66 -11.99 4.87
N SER A 125 -6.39 -11.60 4.80
CA SER A 125 -5.59 -11.17 5.96
C SER A 125 -5.68 -9.67 6.27
N TYR A 126 -6.35 -8.88 5.44
CA TYR A 126 -6.37 -7.42 5.52
C TYR A 126 -7.64 -6.94 6.22
N THR A 127 -7.88 -7.45 7.41
CA THR A 127 -9.03 -7.01 8.22
C THR A 127 -8.89 -5.55 8.63
N ALA A 128 -10.01 -4.87 8.86
CA ALA A 128 -10.04 -3.50 9.36
C ALA A 128 -9.17 -3.32 10.62
N GLY A 129 -9.27 -4.26 11.57
CA GLY A 129 -8.47 -4.26 12.79
C GLY A 129 -6.98 -4.43 12.53
N ALA A 130 -6.59 -5.35 11.63
CA ALA A 130 -5.19 -5.57 11.29
C ALA A 130 -4.54 -4.33 10.64
N ILE A 131 -5.23 -3.69 9.69
CA ILE A 131 -4.72 -2.47 9.04
C ILE A 131 -4.58 -1.32 10.05
N LEU A 132 -5.57 -1.13 10.93
CA LEU A 132 -5.52 -0.11 11.98
C LEU A 132 -4.43 -0.39 13.02
N ALA A 133 -4.19 -1.66 13.34
CA ALA A 133 -3.09 -2.07 14.22
C ALA A 133 -1.73 -1.78 13.58
N ALA A 134 -1.55 -2.14 12.30
CA ALA A 134 -0.32 -1.83 11.55
C ALA A 134 -0.06 -0.33 11.49
N LEU A 135 -1.08 0.48 11.19
CA LEU A 135 -0.99 1.94 11.15
C LEU A 135 -0.57 2.53 12.51
N ALA A 136 -1.13 2.04 13.61
CA ALA A 136 -0.79 2.54 14.94
C ALA A 136 0.60 2.07 15.41
N ALA A 137 0.95 0.81 15.18
CA ALA A 137 2.27 0.27 15.50
C ALA A 137 3.38 1.04 14.78
N GLY A 138 3.15 1.39 13.50
CA GLY A 138 4.04 2.22 12.71
C GLY A 138 3.93 3.73 12.95
N LYS A 139 3.11 4.18 13.92
CA LYS A 139 2.91 5.61 14.25
C LYS A 139 2.54 6.44 13.01
N GLY A 140 1.56 5.97 12.24
CA GLY A 140 1.09 6.62 11.01
C GLY A 140 1.87 6.22 9.76
N ARG A 141 2.87 5.35 9.88
CA ARG A 141 3.67 4.84 8.77
C ARG A 141 3.40 3.38 8.51
N VAL A 142 3.14 3.02 7.26
CA VAL A 142 2.86 1.63 6.86
C VAL A 142 3.85 1.23 5.77
N PRO A 143 4.82 0.34 6.06
CA PRO A 143 5.76 -0.14 5.06
C PRO A 143 5.06 -1.11 4.11
N MET A 144 5.50 -1.08 2.85
CA MET A 144 4.96 -1.86 1.76
C MET A 144 6.10 -2.43 0.93
N ARG A 145 5.82 -3.57 0.32
CA ARG A 145 6.73 -4.22 -0.60
C ARG A 145 5.99 -4.69 -1.83
N TYR A 146 6.58 -4.44 -2.99
CA TYR A 146 6.29 -5.12 -4.25
C TYR A 146 7.49 -6.01 -4.59
N ALA A 147 7.25 -7.16 -5.20
CA ALA A 147 8.32 -8.07 -5.62
C ALA A 147 8.11 -8.59 -7.05
N ASN A 148 9.24 -8.82 -7.70
CA ASN A 148 9.51 -9.41 -9.01
C ASN A 148 9.49 -8.43 -10.20
N ASP A 149 8.71 -8.68 -11.24
CA ASP A 149 9.04 -8.32 -12.63
C ASP A 149 8.29 -7.10 -13.15
N SER A 150 8.23 -6.04 -12.33
CA SER A 150 7.59 -4.77 -12.71
C SER A 150 8.30 -3.53 -12.18
N ILE A 151 8.29 -2.47 -12.99
CA ILE A 151 8.58 -1.11 -12.50
C ILE A 151 7.36 -0.60 -11.72
N VAL A 152 7.59 -0.16 -10.48
CA VAL A 152 6.60 0.59 -9.69
C VAL A 152 6.88 2.09 -9.83
N SER A 153 5.95 2.82 -10.44
CA SER A 153 6.11 4.26 -10.68
C SER A 153 5.24 5.12 -9.75
N SER A 154 4.16 4.57 -9.20
CA SER A 154 3.35 5.23 -8.19
C SER A 154 2.62 4.22 -7.31
N ALA A 155 2.47 4.56 -6.05
CA ALA A 155 1.62 3.86 -5.11
C ALA A 155 0.84 4.89 -4.29
N LYS A 156 -0.47 4.68 -4.10
CA LYS A 156 -1.33 5.54 -3.29
C LYS A 156 -2.24 4.67 -2.45
N ASN A 157 -2.34 4.95 -1.16
CA ASN A 157 -3.31 4.31 -0.28
C ASN A 157 -4.29 5.37 0.23
N ALA A 158 -5.58 5.09 0.05
CA ALA A 158 -6.67 5.88 0.60
C ALA A 158 -7.47 5.03 1.59
N ALA A 159 -7.50 5.45 2.85
CA ALA A 159 -8.24 4.80 3.91
C ALA A 159 -9.41 5.69 4.37
N VAL A 160 -10.60 5.11 4.47
CA VAL A 160 -11.85 5.82 4.80
C VAL A 160 -12.51 5.22 6.02
N ARG A 161 -13.04 6.08 6.88
CA ARG A 161 -13.90 5.72 8.00
C ARG A 161 -15.16 6.58 8.04
N ILE A 162 -16.24 6.03 8.59
CA ILE A 162 -17.50 6.75 8.84
C ILE A 162 -17.59 7.03 10.35
N PHE A 163 -17.86 8.27 10.74
CA PHE A 163 -18.31 8.55 12.10
C PHE A 163 -19.74 8.01 12.26
N GLN A 164 -19.91 7.00 13.11
CA GLN A 164 -21.18 6.83 13.79
C GLN A 164 -21.26 7.90 14.87
N SER A 165 -22.06 8.94 14.65
CA SER A 165 -22.46 9.83 15.75
C SER A 165 -23.21 8.96 16.76
N GLY A 166 -22.65 8.80 17.95
CA GLY A 166 -23.33 8.09 19.03
C GLY A 166 -24.72 8.67 19.24
N SER A 167 -25.72 7.79 19.32
CA SER A 167 -27.05 8.14 19.79
C SER A 167 -26.91 8.87 21.13
N ILE A 168 -27.18 10.16 21.15
CA ILE A 168 -27.51 10.85 22.40
C ILE A 168 -28.90 10.33 22.76
N VAL A 169 -28.94 9.27 23.57
CA VAL A 169 -30.17 8.85 24.24
C VAL A 169 -30.42 9.90 25.31
N PHE A 170 -31.27 10.88 25.02
CA PHE A 170 -31.90 11.67 26.08
C PHE A 170 -32.81 10.71 26.85
N SER A 171 -32.31 10.11 27.92
CA SER A 171 -33.18 9.58 28.96
C SER A 171 -33.78 10.80 29.66
N ALA A 172 -34.98 11.21 29.22
CA ALA A 172 -35.79 12.13 29.99
C ALA A 172 -36.17 11.40 31.29
N MET A 173 -35.43 11.66 32.36
CA MET A 173 -35.88 11.34 33.70
C MET A 173 -37.19 12.07 33.94
N HIS A 174 -38.25 11.30 34.11
CA HIS A 174 -39.43 11.72 34.84
C HIS A 174 -38.99 12.14 36.24
N THR A 175 -39.15 13.41 36.57
CA THR A 175 -39.36 13.85 37.94
C THR A 175 -40.80 14.32 38.05
N GLN A 176 -41.44 13.80 39.10
CA GLN A 176 -42.87 13.86 39.42
C GLN A 176 -43.44 15.27 39.48
#